data_AF-A0A3M2C9U5-F1
#
_entry.id   AF-A0A3M2C9U5-F1
#
_cell.length_a   1.000
_cell.length_b   1.000
_cell.length_c   1.000
_cell.angle_alpha   90.00
_cell.angle_beta   90.00
_cell.angle_gamma   90.00
#
_symmetry.space_group_name_H-M   'P 1'
#
loop_
_entity.id
_entity.type
_entity.pdbx_description
1 polymer ?
#
loop_
_entity_poly.entity_id
_entity_poly.type
_entity_poly.pdbx_seq_one_letter_code
_entity_poly.pdbx_strand_id
1 'polypeptide(L)'
;MMRLYVENGRRAKALQQYQVCCQALESELAVTPAAETEALYRRLLTGSDGGHGQEAAALNENSANEPTLQEATAQLQAAVQTMQAAQKSLEQAMALVARLKSGEIRDWGLG
;
A
#
# COMPACT_ATOMS: atom_id res chain seq x y z
N MET A 1 7.94 -26.38 -7.51
CA MET A 1 7.75 -24.91 -7.41
C MET A 1 7.25 -24.47 -6.04
N MET A 2 6.13 -24.99 -5.51
CA MET A 2 5.63 -24.56 -4.19
C MET A 2 6.61 -24.79 -3.04
N ARG A 3 7.29 -25.95 -2.97
CA ARG A 3 8.30 -26.25 -1.93
C ARG A 3 9.43 -25.20 -1.87
N LEU A 4 9.85 -24.69 -3.03
CA LEU A 4 10.90 -23.68 -3.18
C LEU A 4 10.46 -22.31 -2.61
N TYR A 5 9.17 -21.96 -2.75
CA TYR A 5 8.62 -20.75 -2.12
C TYR A 5 8.49 -20.88 -0.60
N VAL A 6 8.23 -22.09 -0.10
CA VAL A 6 8.18 -22.39 1.34
C VAL A 6 9.56 -22.28 1.97
N GLU A 7 10.58 -22.86 1.32
CA GLU A 7 11.98 -22.78 1.74
C GLU A 7 12.51 -21.33 1.75
N ASN A 8 11.96 -20.45 0.90
CA ASN A 8 12.30 -19.02 0.84
C ASN A 8 11.45 -18.13 1.77
N GLY A 9 10.63 -18.71 2.67
CA GLY A 9 9.77 -17.94 3.58
C GLY A 9 8.62 -17.19 2.91
N ARG A 10 8.42 -17.36 1.59
CA ARG A 10 7.38 -16.69 0.79
C ARG A 10 6.07 -17.48 0.80
N ARG A 11 5.61 -17.81 2.01
CA ARG A 11 4.42 -18.64 2.24
C ARG A 11 3.15 -18.07 1.60
N ALA A 12 2.96 -16.76 1.62
CA ALA A 12 1.83 -16.09 0.96
C ALA A 12 1.83 -16.32 -0.56
N LYS A 13 3.00 -16.24 -1.22
CA LYS A 13 3.13 -16.53 -2.66
C LYS A 13 2.91 -18.01 -2.98
N ALA A 14 3.32 -18.91 -2.08
CA ALA A 14 3.04 -20.34 -2.24
C ALA A 14 1.52 -20.65 -2.22
N LEU A 15 0.78 -20.00 -1.31
CA LEU A 15 -0.68 -20.13 -1.21
C LEU A 15 -1.39 -19.55 -2.44
N GLN A 16 -0.97 -18.36 -2.90
CA GLN A 16 -1.53 -17.73 -4.10
C GLN A 16 -1.27 -18.58 -5.35
N GLN A 17 -0.05 -19.12 -5.49
CA GLN A 17 0.31 -19.98 -6.62
C GLN A 17 -0.51 -21.28 -6.61
N TYR A 18 -0.81 -21.83 -5.43
CA TYR A 18 -1.70 -22.98 -5.32
C TYR A 18 -3.11 -22.67 -5.83
N GLN A 19 -3.69 -21.55 -5.41
CA GLN A 19 -5.03 -21.14 -5.87
C GLN A 19 -5.08 -20.94 -7.39
N VAL A 20 -4.08 -20.28 -7.96
CA VAL A 20 -3.98 -20.09 -9.43
C VAL A 20 -3.88 -21.43 -10.15
N CYS A 21 -3.06 -22.36 -9.65
CA CYS A 21 -2.95 -23.69 -10.24
C CYS A 21 -4.25 -24.50 -10.12
N CYS A 22 -4.98 -24.39 -9.00
CA CYS A 22 -6.28 -25.05 -8.85
C CYS A 22 -7.28 -24.53 -9.88
N GLN A 23 -7.36 -23.21 -10.04
CA GLN A 23 -8.30 -22.58 -10.95
C GLN A 23 -8.00 -22.91 -12.42
N ALA A 24 -6.72 -23.00 -12.78
CA ALA A 24 -6.31 -23.45 -14.12
C ALA A 24 -6.66 -24.93 -14.36
N LEU A 25 -6.38 -25.81 -13.40
CA LEU A 25 -6.69 -27.25 -13.52
C LEU A 25 -8.19 -27.52 -13.61
N GLU A 26 -8.99 -26.77 -12.85
CA GLU A 26 -10.45 -26.86 -12.88
C GLU A 26 -11.01 -26.33 -14.20
N SER A 27 -10.55 -25.18 -14.66
CA SER A 27 -11.08 -24.53 -15.87
C SER A 27 -10.67 -25.22 -17.16
N GLU A 28 -9.47 -25.80 -17.23
CA GLU A 28 -8.91 -26.32 -18.48
C GLU A 28 -8.95 -27.85 -18.57
N LEU A 29 -8.87 -28.55 -17.44
CA LEU A 29 -8.79 -30.01 -17.40
C LEU A 29 -9.91 -30.68 -16.58
N ALA A 30 -10.75 -29.90 -15.87
CA ALA A 30 -11.78 -30.40 -14.94
C ALA A 30 -11.26 -31.42 -13.92
N VAL A 31 -10.00 -31.28 -13.51
CA VAL A 31 -9.34 -32.16 -12.53
C VAL A 31 -8.95 -31.38 -11.28
N THR A 32 -8.95 -32.05 -10.13
CA THR A 32 -8.50 -31.47 -8.87
C THR A 32 -6.98 -31.57 -8.72
N PRO A 33 -6.35 -30.72 -7.88
CA PRO A 33 -4.93 -30.82 -7.58
C PRO A 33 -4.54 -32.19 -7.00
N ALA A 34 -3.31 -32.64 -7.26
CA ALA A 34 -2.81 -33.89 -6.71
C ALA A 34 -2.78 -33.86 -5.16
N ALA A 35 -3.11 -34.99 -4.52
CA ALA A 35 -3.20 -35.12 -3.06
C ALA A 35 -1.93 -34.67 -2.31
N GLU A 36 -0.75 -34.87 -2.91
CA GLU A 36 0.52 -34.40 -2.38
C GLU A 36 0.59 -32.86 -2.28
N THR A 37 0.01 -32.16 -3.25
CA THR A 37 -0.01 -30.70 -3.31
C THR A 37 -1.01 -30.12 -2.30
N GLU A 38 -2.14 -30.80 -2.10
CA GLU A 38 -3.13 -30.43 -1.10
C GLU A 38 -2.63 -30.64 0.34
N ALA A 39 -1.88 -31.73 0.58
CA ALA A 39 -1.23 -31.97 1.87
C ALA A 39 -0.19 -30.89 2.19
N LEU A 40 0.57 -30.45 1.18
CA LEU A 40 1.49 -29.32 1.32
C LEU A 40 0.74 -28.01 1.63
N TYR A 41 -0.36 -27.72 0.91
CA TYR A 41 -1.20 -26.54 1.16
C TYR A 41 -1.77 -26.51 2.59
N ARG A 42 -2.31 -27.63 3.07
CA ARG A 42 -2.82 -27.75 4.45
C ARG A 42 -1.73 -27.52 5.49
N ARG A 43 -0.53 -28.04 5.26
CA ARG A 43 0.63 -27.84 6.15
C ARG A 43 1.07 -26.36 6.17
N LEU A 44 0.97 -25.70 5.02
CA LEU A 44 1.14 -24.25 4.86
C LEU A 44 -0.04 -23.40 5.36
N LEU A 45 -1.17 -23.98 5.79
CA LEU A 45 -2.22 -23.23 6.48
C LEU A 45 -2.04 -23.34 8.00
N THR A 46 -1.77 -24.54 8.50
CA THR A 46 -1.63 -24.79 9.95
C THR A 46 -0.34 -24.23 10.54
N GLY A 47 0.67 -23.93 9.69
CA GLY A 47 1.94 -23.34 10.15
C GLY A 47 2.82 -24.29 10.95
N SER A 48 2.58 -25.58 10.81
CA SER A 48 3.33 -26.66 11.46
C SER A 48 4.71 -26.91 10.82
N ASP A 49 5.12 -26.11 9.84
CA ASP A 49 6.51 -26.03 9.38
C ASP A 49 7.32 -25.21 10.39
N GLY A 50 7.55 -25.83 11.56
CA GLY A 50 8.24 -25.24 12.71
C GLY A 50 9.72 -24.99 12.44
N GLY A 51 10.04 -23.91 11.74
CA GLY A 51 11.43 -23.60 11.40
C GLY A 51 11.86 -22.14 11.44
N HIS A 52 11.00 -21.14 11.21
CA HIS A 52 11.49 -19.76 11.00
C HIS A 52 10.61 -18.68 11.67
N GLY A 53 10.28 -18.87 12.95
CA GLY A 53 9.61 -17.85 13.76
C GLY A 53 10.55 -16.86 14.44
N GLN A 54 11.87 -17.12 14.48
CA GLN A 54 12.80 -16.37 15.35
C GLN A 54 14.06 -15.82 14.64
N GLU A 55 14.39 -16.25 13.41
CA GLU A 55 15.52 -15.70 12.63
C GLU A 55 15.12 -14.54 11.69
N ALA A 56 13.83 -14.16 11.67
CA ALA A 56 13.31 -13.05 10.86
C ALA A 56 13.59 -11.66 11.47
N ALA A 57 14.11 -11.60 12.70
CA ALA A 57 14.39 -10.35 13.39
C ALA A 57 15.69 -9.66 12.92
N ALA A 58 16.65 -10.40 12.34
CA ALA A 58 17.98 -9.89 12.03
C ALA A 58 18.26 -9.61 10.53
N LEU A 59 17.35 -9.97 9.62
CA LEU A 59 17.50 -9.72 8.17
C LEU A 59 16.45 -8.76 7.59
N ASN A 60 15.61 -8.17 8.42
CA ASN A 60 14.50 -7.30 7.99
C ASN A 60 14.80 -5.78 8.06
N GLU A 61 16.07 -5.37 8.13
CA GLU A 61 16.38 -3.93 8.10
C GLU A 61 16.16 -3.33 6.69
N ASN A 62 16.09 -4.15 5.63
CA ASN A 62 15.97 -3.68 4.24
C ASN A 62 14.71 -4.14 3.47
N SER A 63 13.78 -4.88 4.09
CA SER A 63 12.46 -5.19 3.47
C SER A 63 11.30 -4.43 4.11
N ALA A 64 11.59 -3.56 5.08
CA ALA A 64 10.63 -2.68 5.75
C ALA A 64 10.34 -1.37 4.98
N ASN A 65 10.82 -1.25 3.73
CA ASN A 65 10.77 0.02 2.99
C ASN A 65 9.89 -0.01 1.74
N GLU A 66 9.08 -1.05 1.53
CA GLU A 66 7.92 -0.90 0.65
C GLU A 66 6.86 -0.11 1.43
N PRO A 67 6.48 1.11 0.99
CA PRO A 67 5.48 1.88 1.69
C PRO A 67 4.21 1.05 1.73
N THR A 68 3.77 0.73 2.93
CA THR A 68 2.49 0.07 3.13
C THR A 68 1.38 0.92 2.52
N LEU A 69 0.24 0.32 2.18
CA LEU A 69 -0.91 1.07 1.69
C LEU A 69 -1.28 2.23 2.64
N GLN A 70 -1.10 2.02 3.95
CA GLN A 70 -1.31 3.04 4.96
C GLN A 70 -0.30 4.19 4.84
N GLU A 71 0.98 3.92 4.68
CA GLU A 71 2.00 4.97 4.48
C GLU A 71 1.80 5.72 3.16
N ALA A 72 1.48 5.00 2.07
CA ALA A 72 1.14 5.62 0.80
C ALA A 72 -0.10 6.54 0.93
N THR A 73 -1.12 6.11 1.69
CA THR A 73 -2.29 6.96 1.96
C THR A 73 -1.95 8.16 2.84
N ALA A 74 -1.08 8.00 3.85
CA ALA A 74 -0.63 9.10 4.70
C ALA A 74 0.20 10.12 3.90
N GLN A 75 1.07 9.67 2.99
CA GLN A 75 1.83 10.53 2.08
C GLN A 75 0.91 11.32 1.14
N LEU A 76 -0.10 10.66 0.56
CA LEU A 76 -1.08 11.33 -0.29
C LEU A 76 -1.88 12.37 0.51
N GLN A 77 -2.32 12.03 1.72
CA GLN A 77 -3.02 12.96 2.61
C GLN A 77 -2.15 14.16 3.00
N ALA A 78 -0.87 13.95 3.30
CA ALA A 78 0.07 15.03 3.58
C ALA A 78 0.26 15.95 2.37
N ALA A 79 0.39 15.39 1.17
CA ALA A 79 0.50 16.17 -0.07
C ALA A 79 -0.78 16.99 -0.35
N VAL A 80 -1.96 16.44 -0.09
CA VAL A 80 -3.21 17.19 -0.24
C VAL A 80 -3.29 18.35 0.76
N GLN A 81 -2.86 18.13 2.01
CA GLN A 81 -2.85 19.18 3.03
C GLN A 81 -1.90 20.34 2.68
N THR A 82 -0.72 20.05 2.10
CA THR A 82 0.20 21.11 1.67
C THR A 82 -0.37 21.92 0.52
N MET A 83 -1.03 21.28 -0.46
CA MET A 83 -1.71 21.99 -1.54
C MET A 83 -2.86 22.86 -1.03
N GLN A 84 -3.65 22.38 -0.07
CA GLN A 84 -4.73 23.15 0.54
C GLN A 84 -4.21 24.36 1.33
N ALA A 85 -3.11 24.19 2.07
CA ALA A 85 -2.47 25.30 2.77
C ALA A 85 -1.95 26.37 1.79
N ALA A 86 -1.36 25.96 0.67
CA ALA A 86 -0.90 26.86 -0.38
C ALA A 86 -2.07 27.58 -1.09
N GLN A 87 -3.19 26.88 -1.32
CA GLN A 87 -4.39 27.52 -1.87
C GLN A 87 -4.90 28.63 -0.94
N LYS A 88 -4.99 28.34 0.36
CA LYS A 88 -5.50 29.30 1.35
C LYS A 88 -4.60 30.53 1.48
N SER A 89 -3.28 30.37 1.39
CA SER A 89 -2.36 31.51 1.41
C SER A 89 -2.52 32.39 0.17
N LEU A 90 -2.79 31.80 -1.00
CA LEU A 90 -3.10 32.55 -2.21
C LEU A 90 -4.42 33.34 -2.07
N GLU A 91 -5.47 32.73 -1.51
CA GLU A 91 -6.74 33.41 -1.25
C GLU A 91 -6.56 34.61 -0.31
N GLN A 92 -5.73 34.46 0.73
CA GLN A 92 -5.41 35.56 1.65
C GLN A 92 -4.65 36.69 0.95
N ALA A 93 -3.68 36.35 0.09
CA ALA A 93 -2.95 37.35 -0.69
C ALA A 93 -3.88 38.12 -1.62
N MET A 94 -4.79 37.42 -2.32
CA MET A 94 -5.79 38.06 -3.17
C MET A 94 -6.74 38.97 -2.38
N ALA A 95 -7.17 38.54 -1.19
CA ALA A 95 -8.01 39.36 -0.31
C ALA A 95 -7.31 40.64 0.16
N LEU A 96 -6.01 40.57 0.46
CA LEU A 96 -5.21 41.75 0.79
C LEU A 96 -5.11 42.72 -0.38
N VAL A 97 -4.86 42.22 -1.60
CA VAL A 97 -4.82 43.05 -2.81
C VAL A 97 -6.18 43.70 -3.07
N ALA A 98 -7.29 42.96 -2.92
CA ALA A 98 -8.63 43.50 -3.08
C ALA A 98 -8.94 44.60 -2.05
N ARG A 99 -8.44 44.45 -0.82
CA ARG A 99 -8.57 45.44 0.25
C ARG A 99 -7.75 46.71 -0.03
N LEU A 100 -6.51 46.58 -0.50
CA LEU A 100 -5.69 47.72 -0.92
C LEU A 100 -6.35 48.48 -2.08
N LYS A 101 -6.81 47.75 -3.10
CA LYS A 101 -7.54 48.32 -4.24
C LYS A 101 -8.81 49.05 -3.81
N SER A 102 -9.54 48.55 -2.81
CA SER A 102 -10.76 49.19 -2.30
C SER A 102 -10.48 50.36 -1.32
N GLY A 103 -9.31 50.36 -0.67
CA GLY A 103 -8.84 51.45 0.19
C GLY A 103 -8.33 52.65 -0.59
N GLU A 104 -7.60 52.43 -1.69
CA GLU A 104 -7.10 53.50 -2.57
C GLU A 104 -8.20 54.26 -3.32
N ILE A 105 -9.39 53.66 -3.51
CA ILE A 105 -10.52 54.31 -4.20
C ILE A 105 -11.33 55.21 -3.26
N ARG A 106 -11.16 55.10 -1.93
CA ARG A 106 -11.96 55.86 -0.95
C ARG A 106 -11.31 57.15 -0.43
N ASP A 107 -10.06 57.45 -0.79
CA ASP A 107 -9.32 58.58 -0.21
C ASP A 107 -9.28 59.85 -1.08
N TRP A 108 -9.74 59.81 -2.33
CA TRP A 108 -9.70 60.99 -3.25
C TRP A 108 -11.07 61.63 -3.50
N GLY A 109 -11.83 61.91 -2.43
CA GLY A 109 -13.08 62.63 -2.59
C GLY A 109 -13.62 63.18 -1.29
N LEU A 110 -13.11 64.35 -0.88
CA LEU A 110 -13.73 65.40 -0.06
C LEU A 110 -12.67 66.52 0.01
N GLY A 111 -12.81 67.58 -0.77
CA GLY A 111 -13.39 68.83 -0.27
C GLY A 111 -12.32 69.92 -0.26
#